data_AF-A0A3C0G2I6-F1
#
_entry.id   AF-A0A3C0G2I6-F1
#
_cell.length_a   1.000
_cell.length_b   1.000
_cell.length_c   1.000
_cell.angle_alpha   90.00
_cell.angle_beta   90.00
_cell.angle_gamma   90.00
#
_symmetry.space_group_name_H-M   'P 1'
#
loop_
_entity.id
_entity.type
_entity.pdbx_description
1 polymer ?
#
loop_
_entity_poly.entity_id
_entity_poly.type
_entity_poly.pdbx_seq_one_letter_code
_entity_poly.pdbx_strand_id
1 'polypeptide(L)'
;MSIKRKIKIALLAIAGVVLLIVMGMGIFIYKAFYGINFDDSNPPELPANLTGNTVLVFSKTNGFRHDDAIEASLPAFEKMANVNGWNLFTTDNGAVFNPEQLQKFDVVIWNNTSGKTLDEEQRQHFKKYLENGGGFVGIHAAGDNSHQWDWYTKEVLGTLFSHHPINPQFQTATMHLEDSDPKLTI
;
A
#
# COMPACT_ATOMS: atom_id res chain seq x y z
N MET A 1 -1.88 -27.39 -47.88
CA MET A 1 -2.90 -27.22 -46.80
C MET A 1 -4.10 -26.46 -47.36
N SER A 2 -5.33 -26.95 -47.17
CA SER A 2 -6.52 -26.31 -47.76
C SER A 2 -6.84 -24.95 -47.13
N ILE A 3 -7.50 -24.07 -47.89
CA ILE A 3 -7.95 -22.75 -47.42
C ILE A 3 -8.79 -22.88 -46.14
N LYS A 4 -9.71 -23.85 -46.08
CA LYS A 4 -10.50 -24.15 -44.88
C LYS A 4 -9.64 -24.48 -43.66
N ARG A 5 -8.56 -25.25 -43.84
CA ARG A 5 -7.63 -25.59 -42.75
C ARG A 5 -6.81 -24.38 -42.29
N LYS A 6 -6.37 -23.51 -43.22
CA LYS A 6 -5.69 -22.24 -42.90
C LYS A 6 -6.61 -21.31 -42.09
N ILE A 7 -7.87 -21.14 -42.51
CA ILE A 7 -8.87 -20.31 -41.81
C ILE A 7 -9.13 -20.86 -40.40
N LYS A 8 -9.32 -22.19 -40.26
CA LYS A 8 -9.53 -22.81 -38.94
C LYS A 8 -8.37 -22.56 -37.99
N ILE A 9 -7.13 -22.69 -38.45
CA ILE A 9 -5.94 -22.42 -37.63
C ILE A 9 -5.88 -20.95 -37.23
N ALA A 10 -6.14 -20.02 -38.15
CA ALA A 10 -6.15 -18.59 -37.85
C ALA A 10 -7.22 -18.23 -36.81
N LEU A 11 -8.43 -18.77 -36.93
CA LEU A 11 -9.51 -18.55 -35.95
C LEU A 11 -9.16 -19.12 -34.57
N LEU A 12 -8.55 -20.31 -34.51
CA LEU A 12 -8.09 -20.89 -33.25
C LEU A 12 -6.97 -20.07 -32.62
N ALA A 13 -6.04 -19.53 -33.42
CA ALA A 13 -4.99 -18.64 -32.94
C ALA A 13 -5.57 -17.35 -32.35
N ILE A 14 -6.53 -16.72 -33.05
CA ILE A 14 -7.23 -15.52 -32.55
C ILE A 14 -7.98 -15.84 -31.26
N ALA A 15 -8.73 -16.94 -31.21
CA ALA A 15 -9.44 -17.37 -30.01
C ALA A 15 -8.47 -17.61 -28.84
N GLY A 16 -7.31 -18.21 -29.10
CA GLY A 16 -6.25 -18.39 -28.10
C GLY A 16 -5.70 -17.07 -27.57
N VAL A 17 -5.44 -16.09 -28.44
CA VAL A 17 -5.00 -14.74 -28.03
C VAL A 17 -6.07 -14.04 -27.21
N VAL A 18 -7.33 -14.08 -27.64
CA VAL A 18 -8.45 -13.49 -26.89
C VAL A 18 -8.58 -14.13 -25.51
N LEU A 19 -8.47 -15.45 -25.41
CA LEU A 19 -8.52 -16.16 -24.13
C LEU A 19 -7.38 -15.71 -23.19
N LEU A 20 -6.16 -15.56 -23.71
CA LEU A 20 -5.02 -15.07 -22.94
C LEU A 20 -5.23 -13.64 -22.43
N ILE A 21 -5.80 -12.76 -23.26
CA ILE A 21 -6.14 -11.38 -22.86
C ILE A 21 -7.19 -11.38 -21.75
N VAL A 22 -8.26 -12.17 -21.90
CA VAL A 22 -9.33 -12.26 -20.89
C VAL A 22 -8.79 -12.82 -19.58
N MET A 23 -7.96 -13.88 -19.62
CA MET A 23 -7.32 -14.43 -18.42
C MET A 23 -6.38 -13.42 -17.77
N GLY A 24 -5.55 -12.72 -18.55
CA GLY A 24 -4.67 -11.68 -18.05
C GLY A 24 -5.42 -10.53 -17.37
N MET A 25 -6.52 -10.07 -18.00
CA MET A 25 -7.39 -9.04 -17.42
C MET A 25 -8.10 -9.53 -16.16
N GLY A 26 -8.56 -10.79 -16.13
CA GLY A 26 -9.15 -11.41 -14.95
C GLY A 26 -8.16 -11.52 -13.78
N ILE A 27 -6.92 -11.93 -14.03
CA ILE A 27 -5.84 -11.97 -13.03
C ILE A 27 -5.51 -10.57 -12.52
N PHE A 28 -5.44 -9.59 -13.42
CA PHE A 28 -5.21 -8.19 -13.06
C PHE A 28 -6.30 -7.66 -12.12
N ILE A 29 -7.58 -7.84 -12.49
CA ILE A 29 -8.72 -7.42 -11.66
C ILE A 29 -8.70 -8.16 -10.32
N TYR A 30 -8.49 -9.47 -10.32
CA TYR A 30 -8.42 -10.25 -9.08
C TYR A 30 -7.31 -9.74 -8.16
N LYS A 31 -6.09 -9.57 -8.68
CA LYS A 31 -4.96 -9.04 -7.92
C LYS A 31 -5.25 -7.62 -7.39
N ALA A 32 -5.91 -6.76 -8.16
CA ALA A 32 -6.23 -5.40 -7.73
C ALA A 32 -7.21 -5.37 -6.55
N PHE A 33 -8.25 -6.22 -6.53
CA PHE A 33 -9.29 -6.19 -5.50
C PHE A 33 -9.04 -7.14 -4.31
N TYR A 34 -8.41 -8.29 -4.56
CA TYR A 34 -8.23 -9.34 -3.56
C TYR A 34 -6.77 -9.55 -3.17
N GLY A 35 -5.85 -9.00 -3.95
CA GLY A 35 -4.42 -9.25 -3.80
C GLY A 35 -4.01 -10.67 -4.17
N ILE A 36 -2.70 -10.88 -4.22
CA ILE A 36 -2.10 -12.21 -4.04
C ILE A 36 -1.24 -12.09 -2.81
N ASN A 37 -1.69 -12.70 -1.71
CA ASN A 37 -1.11 -12.45 -0.40
C ASN A 37 0.18 -13.25 -0.23
N PHE A 38 1.27 -12.53 0.00
CA PHE A 38 2.54 -13.09 0.43
C PHE A 38 2.89 -12.44 1.77
N ASP A 39 2.92 -13.27 2.81
CA ASP A 39 3.28 -12.86 4.15
C ASP A 39 4.78 -13.03 4.34
N ASP A 40 5.44 -12.01 4.91
CA ASP A 40 6.86 -12.09 5.22
C ASP A 40 7.01 -12.62 6.65
N SER A 41 7.90 -13.59 6.86
CA SER A 41 8.14 -14.17 8.19
C SER A 41 9.49 -13.80 8.80
N ASN A 42 10.43 -13.30 7.99
CA ASN A 42 11.78 -12.94 8.44
C ASN A 42 11.89 -11.41 8.54
N PRO A 43 11.99 -10.85 9.77
CA PRO A 43 12.11 -9.41 9.95
C PRO A 43 13.36 -8.84 9.28
N PRO A 44 13.30 -7.64 8.70
CA PRO A 44 14.49 -6.98 8.17
C PRO A 44 15.40 -6.54 9.32
N GLU A 45 16.71 -6.44 9.06
CA GLU A 45 17.65 -5.87 10.03
C GLU A 45 17.42 -4.37 10.18
N LEU A 46 17.27 -3.92 11.43
CA LEU A 46 17.17 -2.49 11.73
C LEU A 46 18.56 -1.87 11.91
N PRO A 47 18.76 -0.61 11.48
CA PRO A 47 19.98 0.13 11.81
C PRO A 47 20.19 0.21 13.33
N ALA A 48 21.41 -0.06 13.79
CA ALA A 48 21.77 -0.09 15.21
C ALA A 48 21.55 1.26 15.93
N ASN A 49 21.48 2.36 15.18
CA ASN A 49 21.37 3.73 15.68
C ASN A 49 19.98 4.36 15.51
N LEU A 50 18.91 3.57 15.34
CA LEU A 50 17.52 4.07 15.42
C LEU A 50 17.22 4.58 16.84
N THR A 51 17.50 5.86 17.09
CA THR A 51 17.28 6.55 18.37
C THR A 51 16.66 7.92 18.12
N GLY A 52 16.10 8.55 19.15
CA GLY A 52 15.36 9.81 18.99
C GLY A 52 14.05 9.59 18.24
N ASN A 53 13.63 10.56 17.44
CA ASN A 53 12.37 10.50 16.69
C ASN A 53 12.50 9.56 15.49
N THR A 54 11.85 8.41 15.54
CA THR A 54 12.00 7.34 14.53
C THR A 54 10.72 7.11 13.75
N VAL A 55 10.86 6.92 12.44
CA VAL A 55 9.73 6.75 11.52
C VAL A 55 9.93 5.52 10.65
N LEU A 56 8.95 4.62 10.66
CA LEU A 56 8.87 3.50 9.73
C LEU A 56 8.10 3.95 8.48
N VAL A 57 8.73 3.87 7.30
CA VAL A 57 8.06 4.06 6.01
C VAL A 57 7.83 2.68 5.38
N PHE A 58 6.57 2.25 5.40
CA PHE A 58 6.17 0.93 4.92
C PHE A 58 5.48 1.02 3.56
N SER A 59 5.97 0.28 2.56
CA SER A 59 5.47 0.35 1.17
C SER A 59 5.19 -1.02 0.54
N LYS A 60 4.90 -2.04 1.35
CA LYS A 60 4.48 -3.35 0.82
C LYS A 60 3.15 -3.22 0.10
N THR A 61 2.98 -4.01 -0.95
CA THR A 61 1.72 -4.10 -1.68
C THR A 61 1.48 -5.55 -2.09
N ASN A 62 0.35 -6.12 -1.67
CA ASN A 62 -0.17 -7.38 -2.23
C ASN A 62 -1.27 -7.10 -3.27
N GLY A 63 -1.75 -5.85 -3.39
CA GLY A 63 -2.67 -5.33 -4.40
C GLY A 63 -1.97 -4.61 -5.58
N PHE A 64 -2.53 -3.48 -6.02
CA PHE A 64 -1.91 -2.63 -7.05
C PHE A 64 -0.72 -1.86 -6.48
N ARG A 65 0.41 -1.89 -7.19
CA ARG A 65 1.64 -1.21 -6.78
C ARG A 65 1.73 0.15 -7.45
N HIS A 66 1.86 1.20 -6.63
CA HIS A 66 1.95 2.59 -7.09
C HIS A 66 3.42 3.01 -7.21
N ASP A 67 4.19 2.32 -8.06
CA ASP A 67 5.65 2.46 -8.15
C ASP A 67 6.12 3.91 -8.24
N ASP A 68 5.64 4.66 -9.24
CA ASP A 68 6.02 6.05 -9.46
C ASP A 68 5.76 6.94 -8.22
N ALA A 69 4.65 6.73 -7.52
CA ALA A 69 4.29 7.51 -6.33
C ALA A 69 5.13 7.10 -5.09
N ILE A 70 5.39 5.80 -4.92
CA ILE A 70 6.27 5.29 -3.86
C ILE A 70 7.67 5.86 -4.05
N GLU A 71 8.26 5.74 -5.24
CA GLU A 71 9.60 6.23 -5.53
C GLU A 71 9.70 7.76 -5.38
N ALA A 72 8.72 8.51 -5.88
CA ALA A 72 8.70 9.97 -5.77
C ALA A 72 8.56 10.49 -4.33
N SER A 73 7.95 9.71 -3.43
CA SER A 73 7.75 10.10 -2.04
C SER A 73 9.01 10.01 -1.17
N LEU A 74 9.94 9.10 -1.50
CA LEU A 74 11.11 8.83 -0.64
C LEU A 74 12.01 10.07 -0.45
N PRO A 75 12.40 10.82 -1.51
CA PRO A 75 13.18 12.05 -1.33
C PRO A 75 12.46 13.11 -0.49
N ALA A 76 11.12 13.15 -0.52
CA ALA A 76 10.35 14.07 0.30
C ALA A 76 10.39 13.67 1.77
N PHE A 77 10.24 12.38 2.09
CA PHE A 77 10.41 11.88 3.46
C PHE A 77 11.83 12.13 3.97
N GLU A 78 12.86 11.82 3.18
CA GLU A 78 14.27 12.07 3.55
C GLU A 78 14.52 13.55 3.83
N LYS A 79 14.00 14.45 2.99
CA LYS A 79 14.10 15.90 3.22
C LYS A 79 13.42 16.30 4.54
N MET A 80 12.21 15.82 4.80
CA MET A 80 11.50 16.11 6.05
C MET A 80 12.26 15.57 7.27
N ALA A 81 12.81 14.35 7.17
CA ALA A 81 13.59 13.75 8.23
C ALA A 81 14.86 14.55 8.53
N ASN A 82 15.59 14.99 7.50
CA ASN A 82 16.77 15.83 7.67
C ASN A 82 16.47 17.18 8.34
N VAL A 83 15.36 17.83 7.94
CA VAL A 83 14.94 19.11 8.53
C VAL A 83 14.53 18.96 9.99
N ASN A 84 13.85 17.86 10.34
CA ASN A 84 13.27 17.66 11.67
C ASN A 84 14.13 16.76 12.59
N GLY A 85 15.28 16.28 12.12
CA GLY A 85 16.13 15.35 12.86
C GLY A 85 15.50 13.98 13.12
N TRP A 86 14.68 13.48 12.19
CA TRP A 86 14.08 12.16 12.28
C TRP A 86 14.98 11.08 11.70
N ASN A 87 14.89 9.87 12.25
CA ASN A 87 15.54 8.68 11.71
C ASN A 87 14.53 7.83 10.97
N LEU A 88 14.69 7.71 9.65
CA LEU A 88 13.81 6.91 8.80
C LEU A 88 14.33 5.49 8.66
N PHE A 89 13.40 4.54 8.64
CA PHE A 89 13.63 3.20 8.13
C PHE A 89 12.56 2.88 7.10
N THR A 90 12.96 2.56 5.87
CA THR A 90 12.04 2.23 4.78
C THR A 90 12.09 0.74 4.49
N THR A 91 10.93 0.09 4.36
CA THR A 91 10.86 -1.33 3.99
C THR A 91 9.53 -1.67 3.34
N ASP A 92 9.51 -2.72 2.53
CA ASP A 92 8.33 -3.41 2.05
C ASP A 92 8.14 -4.80 2.69
N ASN A 93 8.91 -5.09 3.75
CA ASN A 93 8.84 -6.35 4.47
C ASN A 93 7.87 -6.24 5.66
N GLY A 94 6.74 -6.96 5.59
CA GLY A 94 5.68 -7.00 6.60
C GLY A 94 6.11 -7.62 7.93
N ALA A 95 7.18 -8.41 7.96
CA ALA A 95 7.71 -8.98 9.19
C ALA A 95 8.27 -7.94 10.15
N VAL A 96 8.44 -6.67 9.72
CA VAL A 96 8.76 -5.55 10.61
C VAL A 96 7.65 -5.28 11.64
N PHE A 97 6.41 -5.74 11.37
CA PHE A 97 5.26 -5.59 12.26
C PHE A 97 5.25 -6.65 13.38
N ASN A 98 6.35 -6.74 14.11
CA ASN A 98 6.49 -7.54 15.33
C ASN A 98 6.70 -6.62 16.55
N PRO A 99 6.44 -7.09 17.78
CA PRO A 99 6.52 -6.24 18.97
C PRO A 99 7.92 -5.66 19.23
N GLU A 100 8.97 -6.41 18.91
CA GLU A 100 10.36 -6.02 19.17
C GLU A 100 10.79 -4.83 18.31
N GLN A 101 10.40 -4.83 17.04
CA GLN A 101 10.74 -3.79 16.07
C GLN A 101 9.74 -2.63 16.08
N LEU A 102 8.43 -2.88 16.20
CA LEU A 102 7.42 -1.80 16.19
C LEU A 102 7.61 -0.79 17.33
N GLN A 103 8.00 -1.25 18.52
CA GLN A 103 8.28 -0.37 19.66
C GLN A 103 9.47 0.60 19.42
N LYS A 104 10.24 0.41 18.34
CA LYS A 104 11.37 1.28 17.97
C LYS A 104 10.93 2.50 17.17
N PHE A 105 9.66 2.58 16.75
CA PHE A 105 9.15 3.63 15.86
C PHE A 105 8.09 4.48 16.56
N ASP A 106 8.27 5.80 16.56
CA ASP A 106 7.28 6.74 17.06
C ASP A 106 6.09 6.87 16.10
N VAL A 107 6.37 6.78 14.79
CA VAL A 107 5.36 6.88 13.73
C VAL A 107 5.56 5.78 12.69
N VAL A 108 4.45 5.17 12.25
CA VAL A 108 4.38 4.30 11.08
C VAL A 108 3.66 5.02 9.94
N ILE A 109 4.31 5.10 8.78
CA ILE A 109 3.74 5.60 7.54
C ILE A 109 3.42 4.41 6.64
N TRP A 110 2.16 4.25 6.25
CA TRP A 110 1.77 3.37 5.16
C TRP A 110 1.79 4.17 3.86
N ASN A 111 2.88 4.02 3.11
CA ASN A 111 3.14 4.72 1.87
C ASN A 111 2.58 3.94 0.68
N ASN A 112 1.37 4.29 0.23
CA ASN A 112 0.69 3.64 -0.89
C ASN A 112 0.53 2.11 -0.70
N THR A 113 0.44 1.64 0.55
CA THR A 113 0.21 0.24 0.91
C THR A 113 -1.14 -0.23 0.41
N SER A 114 -1.19 -1.36 -0.30
CA SER A 114 -2.42 -1.91 -0.88
C SER A 114 -2.48 -3.44 -0.78
N GLY A 115 -3.68 -3.99 -0.69
CA GLY A 115 -3.96 -5.40 -0.48
C GLY A 115 -3.77 -5.83 0.97
N LYS A 116 -4.03 -7.11 1.25
CA LYS A 116 -3.72 -7.70 2.56
C LYS A 116 -2.20 -7.93 2.67
N THR A 117 -1.48 -6.94 3.22
CA THR A 117 -0.01 -6.95 3.33
C THR A 117 0.53 -7.53 4.62
N LEU A 118 -0.31 -7.63 5.65
CA LEU A 118 0.01 -8.17 6.96
C LEU A 118 -0.80 -9.44 7.22
N ASP A 119 -0.14 -10.46 7.78
CA ASP A 119 -0.81 -11.63 8.32
C ASP A 119 -1.61 -11.30 9.59
N GLU A 120 -2.30 -12.28 10.16
CA GLU A 120 -3.17 -12.04 11.32
C GLU A 120 -2.38 -11.63 12.58
N GLU A 121 -1.21 -12.22 12.82
CA GLU A 121 -0.38 -11.90 13.99
C GLU A 121 0.20 -10.48 13.87
N GLN A 122 0.74 -10.14 12.71
CA GLN A 122 1.24 -8.81 12.36
C GLN A 122 0.14 -7.74 12.47
N ARG A 123 -1.10 -8.06 12.05
CA ARG A 123 -2.27 -7.18 12.24
C ARG A 123 -2.56 -6.94 13.72
N GLN A 124 -2.53 -7.98 14.56
CA GLN A 124 -2.75 -7.80 15.99
C GLN A 124 -1.64 -6.96 16.64
N HIS A 125 -0.39 -7.12 16.21
CA HIS A 125 0.72 -6.30 16.68
C HIS A 125 0.59 -4.84 16.26
N PHE A 126 0.23 -4.58 15.01
CA PHE A 126 0.00 -3.21 14.53
C PHE A 126 -1.18 -2.55 15.21
N LYS A 127 -2.30 -3.27 15.37
CA LYS A 127 -3.44 -2.82 16.14
C LYS A 127 -3.04 -2.40 17.55
N LYS A 128 -2.30 -3.26 18.26
CA LYS A 128 -1.82 -2.98 19.62
C LYS A 128 -0.86 -1.78 19.66
N TYR A 129 -0.02 -1.61 18.64
CA TYR A 129 0.83 -0.43 18.51
C TYR A 129 0.00 0.87 18.48
N LEU A 130 -1.05 0.91 17.65
CA LEU A 130 -1.95 2.07 17.56
C LEU A 130 -2.75 2.29 18.85
N GLU A 131 -3.32 1.23 19.42
CA GLU A 131 -4.09 1.31 20.69
C GLU A 131 -3.23 1.79 21.88
N ASN A 132 -1.92 1.59 21.81
CA ASN A 132 -0.96 2.06 22.82
C ASN A 132 -0.39 3.46 22.54
N GLY A 133 -0.90 4.18 21.53
CA GLY A 133 -0.52 5.55 21.23
C GLY A 133 0.61 5.71 20.20
N GLY A 134 0.93 4.66 19.45
CA GLY A 134 1.82 4.76 18.29
C GLY A 134 1.24 5.66 17.19
N GLY A 135 2.08 6.48 16.57
CA GLY A 135 1.66 7.40 15.52
C GLY A 135 1.42 6.69 14.18
N PHE A 136 0.45 7.19 13.41
CA PHE A 136 0.13 6.61 12.10
C PHE A 136 -0.17 7.66 11.04
N VAL A 137 0.34 7.43 9.83
CA VAL A 137 -0.02 8.19 8.63
C VAL A 137 -0.30 7.22 7.48
N GLY A 138 -1.54 7.20 6.99
CA GLY A 138 -1.91 6.47 5.79
C GLY A 138 -1.90 7.38 4.56
N ILE A 139 -1.21 6.97 3.50
CA ILE A 139 -1.13 7.73 2.25
C ILE A 139 -1.76 6.94 1.10
N HIS A 140 -2.67 7.59 0.38
CA HIS A 140 -3.30 7.09 -0.85
C HIS A 140 -3.95 5.71 -0.67
N ALA A 141 -3.38 4.64 -1.24
CA ALA A 141 -3.93 3.29 -1.19
C ALA A 141 -4.01 2.71 0.24
N ALA A 142 -3.28 3.29 1.20
CA ALA A 142 -3.45 2.94 2.61
C ALA A 142 -4.89 3.15 3.10
N GLY A 143 -5.67 4.02 2.44
CA GLY A 143 -7.09 4.26 2.72
C GLY A 143 -8.07 3.58 1.75
N ASP A 144 -7.60 2.69 0.87
CA ASP A 144 -8.48 1.97 -0.06
C ASP A 144 -9.23 0.79 0.63
N ASN A 145 -10.05 0.05 -0.13
CA ASN A 145 -10.81 -1.09 0.38
C ASN A 145 -10.10 -2.46 0.21
N SER A 146 -8.86 -2.50 -0.25
CA SER A 146 -8.14 -3.74 -0.59
C SER A 146 -7.50 -4.44 0.62
N HIS A 147 -7.40 -3.75 1.77
CA HIS A 147 -6.80 -4.29 3.00
C HIS A 147 -7.59 -5.46 3.61
N GLN A 148 -8.90 -5.56 3.36
CA GLN A 148 -9.77 -6.62 3.89
C GLN A 148 -9.59 -6.83 5.40
N TRP A 149 -9.70 -5.74 6.17
CA TRP A 149 -9.48 -5.73 7.60
C TRP A 149 -10.49 -4.82 8.30
N ASP A 150 -11.58 -5.41 8.80
CA ASP A 150 -12.71 -4.69 9.40
C ASP A 150 -12.31 -3.70 10.49
N TRP A 151 -11.37 -4.08 11.36
CA TRP A 151 -10.90 -3.20 12.44
C TRP A 151 -10.20 -1.96 11.88
N TYR A 152 -9.32 -2.13 10.89
CA TYR A 152 -8.63 -0.99 10.27
C TYR A 152 -9.61 -0.04 9.58
N THR A 153 -10.58 -0.59 8.84
CA THR A 153 -11.63 0.22 8.20
C THR A 153 -12.48 0.99 9.21
N LYS A 154 -12.91 0.35 10.30
CA LYS A 154 -13.84 0.95 11.28
C LYS A 154 -13.14 1.90 12.25
N GLU A 155 -12.00 1.48 12.80
CA GLU A 155 -11.36 2.17 13.92
C GLU A 155 -10.25 3.13 13.47
N VAL A 156 -9.61 2.88 12.31
CA VAL A 156 -8.51 3.73 11.82
C VAL A 156 -9.00 4.66 10.70
N LEU A 157 -9.63 4.12 9.67
CA LEU A 157 -10.12 4.95 8.55
C LEU A 157 -11.42 5.70 8.88
N GLY A 158 -12.33 5.06 9.63
CA GLY A 158 -13.65 5.62 9.95
C GLY A 158 -14.57 5.83 8.74
N THR A 159 -14.16 5.36 7.56
CA THR A 159 -14.87 5.54 6.29
C THR A 159 -14.60 4.38 5.34
N LEU A 160 -15.39 4.30 4.27
CA LEU A 160 -15.21 3.33 3.20
C LEU A 160 -14.73 4.04 1.94
N PHE A 161 -13.70 3.48 1.32
CA PHE A 161 -13.31 3.87 -0.02
C PHE A 161 -14.50 3.69 -0.98
N SER A 162 -14.84 4.78 -1.68
CA SER A 162 -15.91 4.78 -2.67
C SER A 162 -15.35 4.42 -4.04
N HIS A 163 -14.67 5.37 -4.71
CA HIS A 163 -14.17 5.22 -6.07
C HIS A 163 -13.02 6.21 -6.33
N HIS A 164 -12.28 5.97 -7.41
CA HIS A 164 -11.34 6.93 -8.00
C HIS A 164 -11.94 7.64 -9.24
N PRO A 165 -11.44 8.82 -9.63
CA PRO A 165 -11.81 9.43 -10.90
C PRO A 165 -11.44 8.53 -12.09
N ILE A 166 -12.37 8.36 -13.04
CA ILE A 166 -12.18 7.44 -14.17
C ILE A 166 -11.56 8.15 -15.38
N ASN A 167 -12.12 9.30 -15.80
CA ASN A 167 -11.62 10.04 -16.95
C ASN A 167 -11.82 11.56 -16.79
N PRO A 168 -10.74 12.37 -16.79
CA PRO A 168 -9.34 11.94 -16.75
C PRO A 168 -8.99 11.29 -15.40
N GLN A 169 -8.10 10.30 -15.40
CA GLN A 169 -7.68 9.59 -14.18
C GLN A 169 -6.98 10.53 -13.18
N PHE A 170 -6.09 11.39 -13.68
CA PHE A 170 -5.38 12.38 -12.88
C PHE A 170 -5.99 13.76 -13.12
N GLN A 171 -6.33 14.45 -12.03
CA GLN A 171 -7.01 15.74 -12.06
C GLN A 171 -6.33 16.70 -11.08
N THR A 172 -6.25 17.97 -11.47
CA THR A 172 -5.92 19.05 -10.54
C THR A 172 -7.13 19.30 -9.66
N ALA A 173 -6.93 19.32 -8.35
CA ALA A 173 -7.95 19.67 -7.37
C ALA A 173 -7.46 20.86 -6.51
N THR A 174 -8.41 21.72 -6.10
CA THR A 174 -8.15 22.76 -5.12
C THR A 174 -8.39 22.18 -3.73
N MET A 175 -7.36 22.22 -2.88
CA MET A 175 -7.50 21.87 -1.47
C MET A 175 -8.03 23.09 -0.71
N HIS A 176 -9.12 22.91 0.03
CA HIS A 176 -9.65 23.91 0.94
C HIS A 176 -9.35 23.46 2.37
N LEU A 177 -8.77 24.36 3.18
CA LEU A 177 -8.71 24.15 4.62
C LEU A 177 -10.14 24.20 5.16
N GLU A 178 -10.54 23.15 5.87
CA GLU A 178 -11.70 23.22 6.75
C GLU A 178 -11.26 23.79 8.11
N ASP A 179 -12.17 24.44 8.83
CA ASP A 179 -11.91 25.18 10.08
C ASP A 179 -11.42 24.32 11.27
N SER A 180 -11.10 23.03 11.06
CA SER A 180 -10.74 22.08 12.11
C SER A 180 -9.23 21.78 12.20
N ASP A 181 -8.78 21.73 13.46
CA ASP A 181 -7.43 21.44 13.99
C ASP A 181 -6.25 22.18 13.30
N PRO A 182 -5.74 23.27 13.91
CA PRO A 182 -4.66 24.06 13.35
C PRO A 182 -3.32 23.30 13.30
N LYS A 183 -3.19 22.13 13.92
CA LYS A 183 -1.88 21.44 14.03
C LYS A 183 -1.42 20.75 12.75
N LEU A 184 -2.34 20.40 11.85
CA LEU A 184 -2.01 19.75 10.57
C LEU A 184 -1.88 20.76 9.41
N THR A 185 -2.20 22.03 9.64
CA THR A 185 -2.40 23.05 8.60
C THR A 185 -1.55 24.30 8.78
N ILE A 186 -0.62 24.29 9.76
CA ILE A 186 0.33 25.37 10.12
C ILE A 186 1.57 25.42 9.24
#